data_AF-A0AAU3VLI2-F1
#
_entry.id   AF-A0AAU3VLI2-F1
#
_cell.length_a   1.000
_cell.length_b   1.000
_cell.length_c   1.000
_cell.angle_alpha   90.00
_cell.angle_beta   90.00
_cell.angle_gamma   90.00
#
_symmetry.space_group_name_H-M   'P 1'
#
loop_
_entity.id
_entity.type
_entity.pdbx_description
1 polymer ?
#
loop_
_entity_poly.entity_id
_entity_poly.type
_entity_poly.pdbx_seq_one_letter_code
_entity_poly.pdbx_strand_id
1 'polypeptide(L)'
;MTRAWILPMLLVVCGSVVATGLVRRGSPGEAAAFFVGFVLFACVNSPLVFPRGISASEAQRRSAVDGRPVVFWRPGCKYCLRLRVRLGRRAHQLHWVDIWRDPAGAAAVRAANDGNETVPTVVVAGRPHTNPDPDWVREQLTPLA
;
A
#
# COMPACT_ATOMS: atom_id res chain seq x y z
N MET A 1 7.95 10.10 -8.71
CA MET A 1 8.62 8.99 -8.00
C MET A 1 9.25 9.40 -6.66
N THR A 2 9.87 10.57 -6.54
CA THR A 2 10.55 11.04 -5.30
C THR A 2 9.62 11.21 -4.09
N ARG A 3 8.41 11.75 -4.27
CA ARG A 3 7.48 12.07 -3.16
C ARG A 3 7.12 10.88 -2.26
N ALA A 4 7.09 9.66 -2.80
CA ALA A 4 6.79 8.45 -2.04
C ALA A 4 7.96 7.97 -1.16
N TRP A 5 9.19 8.43 -1.44
CA TRP A 5 10.40 8.05 -0.72
C TRP A 5 10.89 9.12 0.25
N ILE A 6 10.44 10.38 0.12
CA ILE A 6 10.85 11.49 0.98
C ILE A 6 10.62 11.15 2.46
N LEU A 7 9.41 10.74 2.84
CA LEU A 7 9.08 10.46 4.24
C LEU A 7 9.87 9.25 4.80
N PRO A 8 9.90 8.07 4.14
CA PRO A 8 10.75 6.95 4.58
C PRO A 8 12.24 7.31 4.69
N MET A 9 12.79 8.06 3.73
CA MET A 9 14.19 8.49 3.77
C MET A 9 14.46 9.45 4.93
N LEU A 10 13.59 10.44 5.17
CA LEU A 10 13.72 11.35 6.31
C LEU A 10 13.65 10.61 7.65
N LEU A 11 12.75 9.63 7.79
CA LEU A 11 12.65 8.81 9.00
C LEU A 11 13.93 8.02 9.25
N VAL A 12 14.49 7.38 8.22
CA VAL A 12 15.75 6.65 8.32
C VAL A 12 16.91 7.58 8.67
N VAL A 13 17.00 8.76 8.03
CA VAL A 13 18.04 9.76 8.32
C VAL A 13 17.93 10.25 9.77
N CYS A 14 16.73 10.66 10.22
CA CYS A 14 16.52 11.09 11.60
C CYS A 14 16.84 9.98 12.60
N GLY A 15 16.38 8.75 12.35
CA GLY A 15 16.69 7.59 13.18
C GLY A 15 18.19 7.34 13.30
N SER A 16 18.92 7.41 12.19
CA SER A 16 20.39 7.25 12.16
C SER A 16 21.12 8.33 12.95
N VAL A 17 20.68 9.59 12.84
CA VAL A 17 21.28 10.72 13.58
C VAL A 17 21.09 10.54 15.08
N VAL A 18 19.88 10.21 15.53
CA VAL A 18 19.57 9.99 16.96
C VAL A 18 20.32 8.77 17.50
N ALA A 19 20.32 7.65 16.77
CA ALA A 19 21.03 6.44 17.17
C ALA A 19 22.54 6.68 17.32
N THR A 20 23.15 7.43 16.38
CA THR A 20 24.56 7.82 16.48
C THR A 20 24.84 8.65 17.73
N GLY A 21 23.92 9.57 18.09
CA GLY A 21 24.01 10.35 19.32
C GLY A 21 23.95 9.50 20.59
N LEU A 22 23.08 8.49 20.63
CA LEU A 22 22.91 7.58 21.77
C LEU A 22 24.09 6.62 21.93
N VAL A 23 24.61 6.07 20.83
CA VAL A 23 25.82 5.22 20.85
C VAL A 23 27.02 5.99 21.42
N ARG A 24 27.20 7.25 21.01
CA ARG A 24 28.26 8.12 21.56
C ARG A 24 28.09 8.43 23.04
N ARG A 25 26.87 8.32 23.57
CA ARG A 25 26.55 8.52 25.00
C ARG A 25 26.65 7.22 25.82
N GLY A 26 27.02 6.10 25.21
CA GLY A 26 27.21 4.83 25.90
C GLY A 26 25.94 3.98 26.08
N SER A 27 24.82 4.33 25.43
CA SER A 27 23.57 3.54 25.49
C SER A 27 23.24 2.84 24.15
N PRO A 28 24.03 1.82 23.72
CA PRO A 28 23.83 1.16 22.44
C PRO A 28 22.49 0.40 22.35
N GLY A 29 21.96 -0.10 23.48
CA GLY A 29 20.66 -0.77 23.52
C GLY A 29 19.49 0.16 23.20
N GLU A 30 19.49 1.37 23.77
CA GLU A 30 18.49 2.40 23.45
C GLU A 30 18.61 2.85 21.99
N ALA A 31 19.83 3.05 21.50
CA ALA A 31 20.08 3.41 20.11
C ALA A 31 19.49 2.37 19.15
N ALA A 32 19.68 1.08 19.44
CA ALA A 32 19.12 -0.01 18.65
C ALA A 32 17.58 -0.01 18.68
N ALA A 33 16.97 0.12 19.86
CA ALA A 33 15.52 0.16 19.99
C ALA A 33 14.90 1.34 19.23
N PHE A 34 15.47 2.54 19.35
CA PHE A 34 15.02 3.73 18.62
C PHE A 34 15.16 3.55 17.11
N PHE A 35 16.33 3.10 16.64
CA PHE A 35 16.57 2.90 15.22
C PHE A 35 15.61 1.87 14.63
N VAL A 36 15.38 0.74 15.32
CA VAL A 36 14.38 -0.26 14.92
C VAL A 36 12.99 0.36 14.81
N GLY A 37 12.57 1.19 15.78
CA GLY A 37 11.30 1.91 15.72
C GLY A 37 11.17 2.79 14.48
N PHE A 38 12.20 3.57 14.16
CA PHE A 38 12.23 4.42 12.96
C PHE A 38 12.21 3.61 11.66
N VAL A 39 12.95 2.50 11.59
CA VAL A 39 12.96 1.61 10.43
C VAL A 39 11.59 0.96 10.24
N LEU A 40 10.97 0.44 11.30
CA LEU A 40 9.62 -0.12 11.24
C LEU A 40 8.61 0.92 10.71
N PHE A 41 8.69 2.15 11.22
CA PHE A 41 7.81 3.23 10.78
C PHE A 41 8.08 3.64 9.31
N ALA A 42 9.35 3.67 8.89
CA ALA A 42 9.73 3.91 7.50
C ALA A 42 9.21 2.80 6.57
N CYS A 43 9.32 1.53 6.97
CA CYS A 43 8.78 0.39 6.23
C CYS A 43 7.26 0.49 6.05
N VAL A 44 6.52 0.80 7.12
CA VAL A 44 5.05 0.93 7.08
C VAL A 44 4.59 2.05 6.13
N ASN A 45 5.37 3.12 6.01
CA ASN A 45 5.07 4.24 5.11
C ASN A 45 5.71 4.10 3.72
N SER A 46 6.46 3.01 3.48
CA SER A 46 7.19 2.81 2.24
C SER A 46 6.30 2.21 1.14
N PRO A 47 6.54 2.53 -0.14
CA PRO A 47 5.95 1.81 -1.27
C PRO A 47 6.25 0.31 -1.26
N LEU A 48 7.33 -0.11 -0.60
CA LEU A 48 7.69 -1.53 -0.39
C LEU A 48 6.68 -2.27 0.49
N VAL A 49 5.88 -1.50 1.24
CA VAL A 49 4.57 -1.82 1.80
C VAL A 49 3.84 -2.90 1.02
N PHE A 50 3.57 -2.57 -0.23
CA PHE A 50 2.60 -3.21 -1.11
C PHE A 50 3.27 -4.11 -2.14
N PRO A 51 2.55 -5.10 -2.72
CA PRO A 51 3.11 -5.91 -3.79
C PRO A 51 3.47 -5.00 -4.97
N ARG A 52 4.38 -5.45 -5.84
CA ARG A 52 4.70 -4.70 -7.06
C ARG A 52 3.40 -4.44 -7.84
N GLY A 53 3.05 -3.18 -7.97
CA GLY A 53 1.88 -2.78 -8.73
C GLY A 53 2.07 -3.10 -10.21
N ILE A 54 1.01 -3.57 -10.84
CA ILE A 54 0.89 -3.68 -12.30
C ILE A 54 0.12 -2.47 -12.83
N SER A 55 0.12 -2.25 -14.15
CA SER A 55 -0.71 -1.21 -14.74
C SER A 55 -2.20 -1.55 -14.59
N ALA A 56 -3.06 -0.54 -14.63
CA ALA A 56 -4.50 -0.66 -14.63
C ALA A 56 -4.93 -1.58 -15.77
N SER A 57 -4.53 -1.29 -17.01
CA SER A 57 -4.90 -2.10 -18.19
C SER A 57 -4.52 -3.57 -18.04
N GLU A 58 -3.36 -3.87 -17.44
CA GLU A 58 -2.94 -5.22 -17.12
C GLU A 58 -3.84 -5.85 -16.05
N ALA A 59 -4.10 -5.12 -14.97
CA ALA A 59 -4.95 -5.58 -13.88
C ALA A 59 -6.37 -5.88 -14.34
N GLN A 60 -6.97 -5.00 -15.16
CA GLN A 60 -8.29 -5.23 -15.75
C GLN A 60 -8.29 -6.43 -16.68
N ARG A 61 -7.27 -6.59 -17.54
CA ARG A 61 -7.18 -7.75 -18.43
C ARG A 61 -7.07 -9.06 -17.65
N ARG A 62 -6.23 -9.10 -16.60
CA ARG A 62 -6.10 -10.29 -15.74
C ARG A 62 -7.38 -10.57 -14.96
N SER A 63 -7.97 -9.55 -14.35
CA SER A 63 -9.23 -9.63 -13.63
C SER A 63 -10.37 -10.17 -14.50
N ALA A 64 -10.43 -9.80 -15.78
CA ALA A 64 -11.41 -10.33 -16.72
C ALA A 64 -11.22 -11.84 -17.01
N VAL A 65 -10.00 -12.36 -16.86
CA VAL A 65 -9.67 -13.78 -17.11
C VAL A 65 -9.83 -14.61 -15.84
N ASP A 66 -9.32 -14.13 -14.70
CA ASP A 66 -9.25 -14.89 -13.44
C ASP A 66 -10.34 -14.51 -12.42
N GLY A 67 -11.15 -13.49 -12.70
CA GLY A 67 -12.21 -13.00 -11.83
C GLY A 67 -11.72 -12.26 -10.58
N ARG A 68 -10.41 -12.09 -10.39
CA ARG A 68 -9.84 -11.52 -9.16
C ARG A 68 -10.08 -10.01 -9.10
N PRO A 69 -10.41 -9.44 -7.93
CA PRO A 69 -10.61 -8.00 -7.83
C PRO A 69 -9.34 -7.18 -8.07
N VAL A 70 -9.52 -5.97 -8.61
CA VAL A 70 -8.44 -4.97 -8.78
C VAL A 70 -8.52 -3.96 -7.63
N VAL A 71 -7.39 -3.68 -6.99
CA VAL A 71 -7.28 -2.69 -5.92
C VAL A 71 -6.37 -1.56 -6.36
N PHE A 72 -6.95 -0.36 -6.43
CA PHE A 72 -6.22 0.88 -6.60
C PHE A 72 -5.77 1.42 -5.25
N TRP A 73 -4.47 1.70 -5.13
CA TRP A 73 -3.85 2.16 -3.89
C TRP A 73 -2.79 3.21 -4.18
N ARG A 74 -2.30 3.85 -3.11
CA ARG A 74 -1.15 4.77 -3.17
C ARG A 74 -0.25 4.61 -1.93
N PRO A 75 1.05 4.94 -2.02
CA PRO A 75 1.94 4.96 -0.86
C PRO A 75 1.40 5.85 0.27
N GLY A 76 1.55 5.38 1.52
CA GLY A 76 1.09 6.10 2.73
C GLY A 76 -0.41 6.02 3.01
N CYS A 77 -1.19 5.28 2.21
CA CYS A 77 -2.62 5.09 2.44
C CYS A 77 -2.89 4.15 3.63
N LYS A 78 -3.33 4.72 4.77
CA LYS A 78 -3.66 3.94 5.99
C LYS A 78 -4.78 2.92 5.76
N TYR A 79 -5.80 3.27 4.98
CA TYR A 79 -6.92 2.39 4.67
C TYR A 79 -6.50 1.22 3.75
N CYS A 80 -5.65 1.49 2.77
CA CYS A 80 -5.08 0.47 1.89
C CYS A 80 -4.22 -0.52 2.70
N LEU A 81 -3.46 -0.01 3.68
CA LEU A 81 -2.65 -0.85 4.56
C LEU A 81 -3.55 -1.71 5.45
N ARG A 82 -4.60 -1.12 6.04
CA ARG A 82 -5.61 -1.83 6.83
C ARG A 82 -6.25 -2.95 6.01
N LEU A 83 -6.67 -2.66 4.77
CA LEU A 83 -7.25 -3.65 3.86
C LEU A 83 -6.27 -4.80 3.63
N ARG A 84 -5.02 -4.50 3.26
CA ARG A 84 -3.99 -5.53 3.06
C ARG A 84 -3.77 -6.39 4.31
N VAL A 85 -3.64 -5.77 5.49
CA VAL A 85 -3.39 -6.48 6.75
C VAL A 85 -4.58 -7.40 7.10
N ARG A 86 -5.82 -6.91 6.96
CA ARG A 86 -7.04 -7.68 7.24
C ARG A 86 -7.26 -8.83 6.26
N LEU A 87 -6.79 -8.70 5.02
CA LEU A 87 -6.80 -9.80 4.06
C LEU A 87 -5.65 -10.79 4.28
N GLY A 88 -4.57 -10.36 4.94
CA GLY A 88 -3.44 -11.19 5.32
C GLY A 88 -2.85 -11.92 4.10
N ARG A 89 -2.75 -13.25 4.20
CA ARG A 89 -2.25 -14.08 3.08
C ARG A 89 -3.10 -13.91 1.83
N ARG A 90 -4.42 -13.71 1.93
CA ARG A 90 -5.30 -13.60 0.75
C ARG A 90 -5.08 -12.31 -0.06
N ALA A 91 -4.33 -11.34 0.44
CA ALA A 91 -4.01 -10.11 -0.30
C ALA A 91 -3.26 -10.36 -1.62
N HIS A 92 -2.57 -11.49 -1.78
CA HIS A 92 -1.94 -11.87 -3.05
C HIS A 92 -2.96 -12.26 -4.13
N GLN A 93 -4.23 -12.44 -3.76
CA GLN A 93 -5.30 -12.77 -4.68
C GLN A 93 -5.94 -11.57 -5.36
N LEU A 94 -5.42 -10.38 -5.08
CA LEU A 94 -5.85 -9.13 -5.66
C LEU A 94 -4.81 -8.62 -6.64
N HIS A 95 -5.27 -7.93 -7.68
CA HIS A 95 -4.40 -7.18 -8.58
C HIS A 95 -4.19 -5.77 -8.03
N TRP A 96 -2.96 -5.41 -7.67
CA TRP A 96 -2.65 -4.13 -7.05
C TRP A 96 -2.18 -3.11 -8.11
N VAL A 97 -2.78 -1.92 -8.12
CA VAL A 97 -2.43 -0.82 -9.04
C VAL A 97 -2.07 0.42 -8.24
N ASP A 98 -0.83 0.90 -8.40
CA ASP A 98 -0.36 2.14 -7.76
C ASP A 98 -0.73 3.35 -8.62
N ILE A 99 -1.72 4.14 -8.16
CA ILE A 99 -2.23 5.29 -8.93
C ILE A 99 -1.21 6.44 -9.04
N TRP A 100 -0.16 6.46 -8.22
CA TRP A 100 0.90 7.45 -8.37
C TRP A 100 1.87 7.11 -9.50
N ARG A 101 1.91 5.85 -9.93
CA ARG A 101 2.77 5.36 -11.02
C ARG A 101 2.01 5.19 -12.32
N ASP A 102 0.71 4.97 -12.24
CA ASP A 102 -0.14 4.77 -13.41
C ASP A 102 -1.22 5.87 -13.53
N PRO A 103 -1.04 6.83 -14.45
CA PRO A 103 -2.03 7.85 -14.75
C PRO A 103 -3.40 7.28 -15.16
N ALA A 104 -3.43 6.13 -15.84
CA ALA A 104 -4.68 5.48 -16.22
C ALA A 104 -5.40 4.91 -15.00
N GLY A 105 -4.66 4.35 -14.04
CA GLY A 105 -5.18 3.96 -12.75
C GLY A 105 -5.74 5.14 -11.95
N ALA A 106 -5.04 6.28 -11.95
CA ALA A 106 -5.52 7.50 -11.32
C ALA A 106 -6.83 8.02 -11.98
N ALA A 107 -6.90 7.99 -13.31
CA ALA A 107 -8.10 8.36 -14.05
C ALA A 107 -9.29 7.43 -13.72
N ALA A 108 -9.06 6.12 -13.64
CA ALA A 108 -10.09 5.15 -13.25
C ALA A 108 -10.63 5.42 -11.84
N VAL A 109 -9.75 5.74 -10.88
CA VAL A 109 -10.17 6.12 -9.52
C VAL A 109 -10.98 7.42 -9.53
N ARG A 110 -10.54 8.44 -10.27
CA ARG A 110 -11.31 9.69 -10.39
C ARG A 110 -12.69 9.47 -10.98
N ALA A 111 -12.79 8.66 -12.03
CA ALA A 111 -14.07 8.31 -12.65
C ALA A 111 -15.02 7.59 -11.67
N ALA A 112 -14.47 6.79 -10.76
CA ALA A 112 -15.25 6.08 -9.74
C ALA A 112 -15.64 6.93 -8.52
N ASN A 113 -15.06 8.13 -8.35
CA ASN A 113 -15.12 8.89 -7.10
C ASN A 113 -15.40 10.39 -7.32
N ASP A 114 -16.24 10.74 -8.30
CA ASP A 114 -16.62 12.12 -8.58
C ASP A 114 -15.41 13.06 -8.79
N GLY A 115 -14.38 12.57 -9.47
CA GLY A 115 -13.16 13.32 -9.75
C GLY A 115 -12.07 13.20 -8.67
N ASN A 116 -12.34 12.54 -7.54
CA ASN A 116 -11.39 12.39 -6.45
C ASN A 116 -10.47 11.17 -6.62
N GLU A 117 -9.22 11.28 -6.17
CA GLU A 117 -8.30 10.13 -6.08
C GLU A 117 -8.47 9.36 -4.76
N THR A 118 -9.71 9.04 -4.39
CA THR A 118 -10.03 8.36 -3.13
C THR A 118 -9.63 6.89 -3.21
N VAL A 119 -8.83 6.43 -2.24
CA VAL A 119 -8.33 5.05 -2.18
C VAL A 119 -8.46 4.48 -0.76
N PRO A 120 -8.62 3.16 -0.58
CA PRO A 120 -8.62 2.12 -1.61
C PRO A 120 -9.91 2.14 -2.45
N THR A 121 -9.79 2.03 -3.76
CA THR A 121 -10.92 1.71 -4.64
C THR A 121 -10.72 0.29 -5.14
N VAL A 122 -11.71 -0.56 -4.90
CA VAL A 122 -11.70 -1.98 -5.29
C VAL A 122 -12.69 -2.16 -6.42
N VAL A 123 -12.25 -2.73 -7.54
CA VAL A 123 -13.12 -3.07 -8.66
C VAL A 123 -13.35 -4.57 -8.67
N VAL A 124 -14.62 -4.96 -8.56
CA VAL A 124 -15.10 -6.35 -8.59
C VAL A 124 -16.07 -6.48 -9.76
N ALA A 125 -15.81 -7.40 -10.68
CA ALA A 125 -16.66 -7.61 -11.88
C ALA A 125 -17.01 -6.29 -12.62
N GLY A 126 -16.03 -5.39 -12.76
CA GLY A 126 -16.18 -4.09 -13.42
C GLY A 126 -16.88 -3.01 -12.59
N ARG A 127 -17.37 -3.31 -11.38
CA ARG A 127 -18.00 -2.33 -10.49
C ARG A 127 -17.01 -1.78 -9.47
N PRO A 128 -16.82 -0.45 -9.38
CA PRO A 128 -15.96 0.15 -8.38
C PRO A 128 -16.67 0.26 -7.02
N HIS A 129 -15.92 -0.01 -5.96
CA HIS A 129 -16.30 0.15 -4.57
C HIS A 129 -15.24 0.98 -3.85
N THR A 130 -15.65 2.10 -3.27
CA THR A 130 -14.73 3.03 -2.61
C THR A 130 -14.67 2.74 -1.13
N ASN A 131 -13.44 2.51 -0.66
CA ASN A 131 -13.12 2.14 0.72
C ASN A 131 -14.04 1.05 1.30
N PRO A 132 -14.20 -0.11 0.62
CA PRO A 132 -15.08 -1.17 1.09
C PRO A 132 -14.55 -1.81 2.36
N ASP A 133 -15.45 -2.49 3.08
CA ASP A 133 -15.07 -3.27 4.26
C ASP A 133 -14.12 -4.42 3.86
N PRO A 134 -12.99 -4.63 4.58
CA PRO A 134 -12.07 -5.72 4.28
C PRO A 134 -12.69 -7.12 4.34
N ASP A 135 -13.72 -7.32 5.17
CA ASP A 135 -14.42 -8.58 5.29
C ASP A 135 -15.30 -8.82 4.07
N TRP A 136 -15.99 -7.79 3.57
CA TRP A 136 -16.68 -7.85 2.28
C TRP A 136 -15.71 -8.15 1.13
N VAL A 137 -14.54 -7.50 1.08
CA VAL A 137 -13.54 -7.79 0.03
C VAL A 137 -13.07 -9.25 0.11
N ARG A 138 -12.98 -9.81 1.31
CA ARG A 138 -12.59 -11.21 1.51
C ARG A 138 -13.62 -12.19 0.93
N GLU A 139 -14.90 -11.85 0.98
CA GLU A 139 -15.99 -12.64 0.38
C GLU A 139 -15.95 -12.62 -1.15
N GLN A 140 -15.39 -11.56 -1.75
CA GLN A 140 -15.21 -11.45 -3.20
C GLN A 140 -14.00 -12.24 -3.73
N LEU A 141 -13.20 -12.84 -2.85
CA LEU A 141 -12.07 -13.67 -3.24
C LEU A 141 -12.52 -15.10 -3.47
N THR A 142 -12.15 -15.67 -4.61
CA THR A 142 -12.39 -17.08 -4.92
C THR A 142 -11.85 -17.96 -3.79
N PRO A 143 -12.60 -18.99 -3.32
CA PRO A 143 -12.07 -19.97 -2.39
C PRO A 143 -10.78 -20.58 -2.97
N LEU A 144 -9.72 -20.65 -2.16
CA LEU A 144 -8.55 -21.45 -2.51
C LEU A 144 -9.04 -22.90 -2.64
N ALA A 145 -9.00 -23.43 -3.86
CA ALA A 145 -9.16 -24.85 -4.13
C ALA A 145 -7.99 -25.63 -3.49
#